data_AF-A0A7S1QV24-F1
#
_entry.id   AF-A0A7S1QV24-F1
#
_cell.length_a   1.000
_cell.length_b   1.000
_cell.length_c   1.000
_cell.angle_alpha   90.00
_cell.angle_beta   90.00
_cell.angle_gamma   90.00
#
_symmetry.space_group_name_H-M   'P 1'
#
loop_
_entity.id
_entity.type
_entity.pdbx_description
1 polymer ?
#
loop_
_entity_poly.entity_id
_entity_poly.type
_entity_poly.pdbx_seq_one_letter_code
_entity_poly.pdbx_strand_id
1 'polypeptide(L)'
;QVRLEELPWYERLAAAAKSHGLYDAEAAMGAARTAIAAVLAAWIGGFPGTITPNKLVSACRGLLDMAAFEYNAPLSILPECSANNFGLGFRPNFADAERAAARDLRGTIYARYYDVDDLWEETATGDANLRTYMHMHRRAEQLAKRLGTDGPQQRFVPNAQLIEAGMILTTHNCCHAFSHPVVGPIVRRLVDAPPEALALRAFDTVLRATATPTGDSQMRLVARKRAAYAFRQAVFFLSVCDKGAVDATLDKMSERIAATRWANAAEIDAVYVKPLRGAAEGAGTPAAAQRVLGWYSWPLPVPKPATN
;
A
#
# COMPACT_ATOMS: atom_id res chain seq x y z
N GLN A 1 0.98 -34.76 -15.87
CA GLN A 1 1.08 -33.91 -14.65
C GLN A 1 1.36 -34.85 -13.49
N VAL A 2 2.42 -34.61 -12.73
CA VAL A 2 2.80 -35.43 -11.56
C VAL A 2 1.88 -35.06 -10.40
N ARG A 3 1.36 -36.05 -9.67
CA ARG A 3 0.53 -35.83 -8.48
C ARG A 3 1.40 -35.42 -7.29
N LEU A 4 0.83 -34.72 -6.30
CA LEU A 4 1.61 -34.23 -5.16
C LEU A 4 2.24 -35.40 -4.38
N GLU A 5 1.54 -36.53 -4.30
CA GLU A 5 1.97 -37.74 -3.59
C GLU A 5 3.12 -38.48 -4.31
N GLU A 6 3.29 -38.22 -5.60
CA GLU A 6 4.34 -38.81 -6.44
C GLU A 6 5.67 -38.03 -6.33
N LEU A 7 5.70 -36.92 -5.57
CA LEU A 7 6.91 -36.13 -5.39
C LEU A 7 7.86 -36.83 -4.40
N PRO A 8 9.17 -36.92 -4.69
CA PRO A 8 10.14 -37.66 -3.86
C PRO A 8 10.25 -37.20 -2.40
N TRP A 9 9.78 -35.98 -2.12
CA TRP A 9 9.80 -35.36 -0.79
C TRP A 9 8.44 -35.39 -0.08
N TYR A 10 7.38 -35.87 -0.73
CA TYR A 10 6.03 -35.87 -0.18
C TYR A 10 5.95 -36.65 1.13
N GLU A 11 6.50 -37.87 1.18
CA GLU A 11 6.47 -38.69 2.40
C GLU A 11 7.15 -38.00 3.59
N ARG A 12 8.25 -37.28 3.34
CA ARG A 12 8.95 -36.51 4.38
C ARG A 12 8.12 -35.33 4.86
N LEU A 13 7.45 -34.62 3.95
CA LEU A 13 6.55 -33.53 4.33
C LEU A 13 5.31 -34.05 5.06
N ALA A 14 4.72 -35.17 4.63
CA ALA A 14 3.58 -35.78 5.29
C ALA A 14 3.94 -36.25 6.71
N ALA A 15 5.10 -36.88 6.87
CA ALA A 15 5.61 -37.28 8.19
C ALA A 15 5.86 -36.06 9.09
N ALA A 16 6.49 -35.00 8.56
CA ALA A 16 6.71 -33.76 9.31
C ALA A 16 5.38 -33.07 9.67
N ALA A 17 4.43 -33.01 8.74
CA ALA A 17 3.09 -32.49 8.99
C ALA A 17 2.40 -33.26 10.12
N LYS A 18 2.53 -34.59 10.14
CA LYS A 18 1.99 -35.44 11.20
C LYS A 18 2.66 -35.18 12.54
N SER A 19 3.99 -35.10 12.60
CA SER A 19 4.71 -34.83 13.85
C SER A 19 4.42 -33.44 14.42
N HIS A 20 4.11 -32.47 13.56
CA HIS A 20 3.69 -31.12 13.96
C HIS A 20 2.17 -30.99 14.17
N GLY A 21 1.41 -32.08 14.11
CA GLY A 21 -0.03 -32.07 14.32
C GLY A 21 -0.83 -31.35 13.22
N LEU A 22 -0.24 -31.07 12.05
CA LEU A 22 -0.88 -30.32 10.95
C LEU A 22 -2.00 -31.09 10.22
N TYR A 23 -2.34 -32.31 10.67
CA TYR A 23 -3.56 -33.01 10.26
C TYR A 23 -4.78 -32.58 11.08
N ASP A 24 -4.56 -31.94 12.23
CA ASP A 24 -5.59 -31.22 12.96
C ASP A 24 -5.83 -29.86 12.28
N ALA A 25 -7.09 -29.56 12.01
CA ALA A 25 -7.46 -28.37 11.23
C ALA A 25 -7.10 -27.07 11.96
N GLU A 26 -7.27 -27.02 13.28
CA GLU A 26 -6.97 -25.83 14.09
C GLU A 26 -5.45 -25.59 14.14
N ALA A 27 -4.66 -26.66 14.36
CA ALA A 27 -3.21 -26.59 14.33
C ALA A 27 -2.69 -26.16 12.94
N ALA A 28 -3.26 -26.69 11.86
CA ALA A 28 -2.92 -26.29 10.49
C ALA A 28 -3.23 -24.81 10.22
N MET A 29 -4.40 -24.32 10.65
CA MET A 29 -4.77 -22.90 10.53
C MET A 29 -3.87 -22.00 11.38
N GLY A 30 -3.50 -22.42 12.59
CA GLY A 30 -2.52 -21.72 13.44
C GLY A 30 -1.14 -21.61 12.79
N ALA A 31 -0.65 -22.70 12.18
CA ALA A 31 0.60 -22.72 11.44
C ALA A 31 0.52 -21.81 10.20
N ALA A 32 -0.59 -21.83 9.46
CA ALA A 32 -0.80 -20.96 8.30
C ALA A 32 -0.77 -19.48 8.69
N ARG A 33 -1.44 -19.10 9.80
CA ARG A 33 -1.42 -17.74 10.37
C ARG A 33 -0.01 -17.28 10.72
N THR A 34 0.76 -18.15 11.38
CA THR A 34 2.15 -17.85 11.76
C THR A 34 3.04 -17.68 10.52
N ALA A 35 2.93 -18.59 9.55
CA ALA A 35 3.71 -18.55 8.32
C ALA A 35 3.39 -17.30 7.48
N ILE A 36 2.11 -16.98 7.27
CA ILE A 36 1.74 -15.80 6.48
C ILE A 36 2.13 -14.51 7.21
N ALA A 37 1.99 -14.44 8.53
CA ALA A 37 2.43 -13.29 9.31
C ALA A 37 3.95 -13.08 9.20
N ALA A 38 4.75 -14.14 9.21
CA ALA A 38 6.20 -14.05 9.00
C ALA A 38 6.55 -13.52 7.60
N VAL A 39 5.86 -13.99 6.56
CA VAL A 39 6.07 -13.48 5.19
C VAL A 39 5.69 -12.00 5.08
N LEU A 40 4.54 -11.61 5.62
CA LEU A 40 4.07 -10.22 5.60
C LEU A 40 4.99 -9.32 6.42
N ALA A 41 5.49 -9.79 7.56
CA ALA A 41 6.46 -9.06 8.38
C ALA A 41 7.80 -8.87 7.66
N ALA A 42 8.31 -9.90 6.97
CA ALA A 42 9.52 -9.79 6.17
C ALA A 42 9.34 -8.77 5.03
N TRP A 43 8.17 -8.75 4.38
CA TRP A 43 7.86 -7.76 3.35
C TRP A 43 7.77 -6.34 3.91
N ILE A 44 6.96 -6.10 4.95
CA ILE A 44 6.77 -4.78 5.54
C ILE A 44 8.05 -4.26 6.19
N GLY A 45 8.73 -5.10 6.96
CA GLY A 45 9.94 -4.73 7.69
C GLY A 45 11.12 -4.47 6.77
N GLY A 46 11.36 -5.37 5.80
CA GLY A 46 12.49 -5.30 4.87
C GLY A 46 12.27 -4.35 3.69
N PHE A 47 11.03 -4.19 3.23
CA PHE A 47 10.70 -3.44 2.01
C PHE A 47 9.49 -2.51 2.17
N PRO A 48 9.46 -1.59 3.15
CA PRO A 48 8.28 -0.78 3.49
C PRO A 48 7.83 0.16 2.36
N GLY A 49 8.72 0.50 1.42
CA GLY A 49 8.40 1.33 0.25
C GLY A 49 8.13 0.56 -1.04
N THR A 50 7.94 -0.77 -0.99
CA THR A 50 7.87 -1.63 -2.19
C THR A 50 6.52 -2.32 -2.33
N ILE A 51 5.98 -2.28 -3.55
CA ILE A 51 4.71 -2.94 -3.87
C ILE A 51 4.78 -4.45 -3.67
N THR A 52 3.71 -5.05 -3.12
CA THR A 52 3.65 -6.49 -2.94
C THR A 52 3.78 -7.16 -4.31
N PRO A 53 4.83 -7.96 -4.57
CA PRO A 53 4.99 -8.57 -5.88
C PRO A 53 3.87 -9.57 -6.17
N ASN A 54 3.29 -9.55 -7.36
CA ASN A 54 2.23 -10.51 -7.76
C ASN A 54 2.62 -11.97 -7.57
N LYS A 55 3.90 -12.31 -7.80
CA LYS A 55 4.42 -13.66 -7.56
C LYS A 55 4.34 -14.08 -6.08
N LEU A 56 4.56 -13.14 -5.15
CA LEU A 56 4.42 -13.37 -3.72
C LEU A 56 2.95 -13.61 -3.36
N VAL A 57 2.04 -12.77 -3.87
CA VAL A 57 0.59 -12.93 -3.66
C VAL A 57 0.11 -14.31 -4.12
N SER A 58 0.52 -14.72 -5.34
CA SER A 58 0.16 -16.03 -5.88
C SER A 58 0.75 -17.18 -5.06
N ALA A 59 2.01 -17.08 -4.64
CA ALA A 59 2.67 -18.13 -3.84
C ALA A 59 2.03 -18.31 -2.45
N CYS A 60 1.48 -17.23 -1.87
CA CYS A 60 0.89 -17.24 -0.55
C CYS A 60 -0.61 -17.53 -0.53
N ARG A 61 -1.27 -17.73 -1.68
CA ARG A 61 -2.73 -17.79 -1.77
C ARG A 61 -3.34 -18.86 -0.84
N GLY A 62 -2.81 -20.08 -0.86
CA GLY A 62 -3.32 -21.16 0.00
C GLY A 62 -3.16 -20.85 1.50
N LEU A 63 -2.06 -20.19 1.90
CA LEU A 63 -1.84 -19.79 3.29
C LEU A 63 -2.81 -18.67 3.70
N LEU A 64 -3.07 -17.71 2.80
CA LEU A 64 -4.03 -16.62 3.04
C LEU A 64 -5.44 -17.17 3.25
N ASP A 65 -5.87 -18.09 2.38
CA ASP A 65 -7.20 -18.70 2.46
C ASP A 65 -7.35 -19.53 3.76
N MET A 66 -6.34 -20.31 4.15
CA MET A 66 -6.37 -21.06 5.42
C MET A 66 -6.31 -20.17 6.66
N ALA A 67 -5.50 -19.10 6.64
CA ALA A 67 -5.32 -18.22 7.80
C ALA A 67 -6.57 -17.41 8.16
N ALA A 68 -7.48 -17.20 7.21
CA ALA A 68 -8.68 -16.39 7.36
C ALA A 68 -9.98 -17.20 7.56
N PHE A 69 -9.94 -18.53 7.35
CA PHE A 69 -11.13 -19.39 7.26
C PHE A 69 -12.06 -19.30 8.47
N GLU A 70 -11.50 -19.31 9.68
CA GLU A 70 -12.26 -19.39 10.93
C GLU A 70 -12.87 -18.05 11.39
N TYR A 71 -12.27 -16.91 11.00
CA TYR A 71 -12.52 -15.64 11.68
C TYR A 71 -13.56 -14.73 11.00
N ASN A 72 -14.19 -15.20 9.90
CA ASN A 72 -15.03 -14.37 9.03
C ASN A 72 -14.38 -13.00 8.69
N ALA A 73 -13.04 -12.98 8.68
CA ALA A 73 -12.20 -11.81 8.49
C ALA A 73 -11.28 -12.14 7.32
N PRO A 74 -11.68 -11.84 6.08
CA PRO A 74 -10.89 -12.20 4.90
C PRO A 74 -9.54 -11.49 4.96
N LEU A 75 -8.45 -12.24 4.81
CA LEU A 75 -7.10 -11.70 4.65
C LEU A 75 -6.76 -11.62 3.16
N SER A 76 -7.09 -10.49 2.55
CA SER A 76 -7.00 -10.29 1.11
C SER A 76 -5.76 -9.48 0.73
N ILE A 77 -4.66 -10.17 0.46
CA ILE A 77 -3.51 -9.53 -0.19
C ILE A 77 -3.82 -9.43 -1.69
N LEU A 78 -3.96 -8.19 -2.16
CA LEU A 78 -4.34 -7.83 -3.51
C LEU A 78 -3.14 -7.92 -4.46
N PRO A 79 -3.32 -8.43 -5.68
CA PRO A 79 -2.31 -8.29 -6.71
C PRO A 79 -2.18 -6.84 -7.16
N GLU A 80 -0.98 -6.44 -7.58
CA GLU A 80 -0.75 -5.26 -8.41
C GLU A 80 -1.53 -5.41 -9.73
N CYS A 81 -2.54 -4.55 -9.90
CA CYS A 81 -3.19 -4.35 -11.18
C CYS A 81 -2.28 -3.53 -12.10
N SER A 82 -2.19 -3.94 -13.36
CA SER A 82 -1.54 -3.19 -14.43
C SER A 82 -2.58 -2.83 -15.48
N ALA A 83 -2.38 -1.73 -16.21
CA ALA A 83 -3.31 -1.32 -17.26
C ALA A 83 -3.55 -2.42 -18.32
N ASN A 84 -2.59 -3.34 -18.51
CA ASN A 84 -2.68 -4.43 -19.48
C ASN A 84 -3.44 -5.67 -18.97
N ASN A 85 -3.61 -5.82 -17.65
CA ASN A 85 -4.34 -6.95 -17.04
C ASN A 85 -5.60 -6.52 -16.28
N PHE A 86 -5.88 -5.22 -16.26
CA PHE A 86 -7.06 -4.65 -15.63
C PHE A 86 -8.23 -4.69 -16.61
N GLY A 87 -9.16 -5.63 -16.37
CA GLY A 87 -10.39 -5.79 -17.12
C GLY A 87 -11.48 -4.79 -16.71
N LEU A 88 -12.75 -5.21 -16.77
CA LEU A 88 -13.94 -4.37 -16.55
C LEU A 88 -14.21 -3.97 -15.09
N GLY A 89 -13.34 -4.29 -14.12
CA GLY A 89 -13.59 -3.92 -12.73
C GLY A 89 -12.69 -4.59 -11.69
N PHE A 90 -12.83 -4.12 -10.45
CA PHE A 90 -12.13 -4.67 -9.29
C PHE A 90 -12.79 -5.97 -8.81
N ARG A 91 -11.97 -6.91 -8.34
CA ARG A 91 -12.45 -8.17 -7.78
C ARG A 91 -13.03 -7.95 -6.37
N PRO A 92 -13.91 -8.85 -5.87
CA PRO A 92 -14.54 -8.71 -4.56
C PRO A 92 -13.58 -8.43 -3.40
N ASN A 93 -12.41 -9.05 -3.42
CA ASN A 93 -11.38 -8.89 -2.40
C ASN A 93 -10.84 -7.45 -2.26
N PHE A 94 -10.97 -6.61 -3.30
CA PHE A 94 -10.63 -5.17 -3.21
C PHE A 94 -11.60 -4.42 -2.30
N ALA A 95 -12.89 -4.76 -2.30
CA ALA A 95 -13.86 -4.11 -1.42
C ALA A 95 -13.63 -4.50 0.05
N ASP A 96 -13.16 -5.72 0.32
CA ASP A 96 -12.78 -6.13 1.67
C ASP A 96 -11.57 -5.35 2.18
N ALA A 97 -10.56 -5.16 1.33
CA ALA A 97 -9.40 -4.34 1.64
C ALA A 97 -9.75 -2.85 1.82
N GLU A 98 -10.64 -2.33 0.98
CA GLU A 98 -11.16 -0.96 1.13
C GLU A 98 -11.94 -0.81 2.44
N ARG A 99 -12.80 -1.77 2.81
CA ARG A 99 -13.53 -1.74 4.07
C ARG A 99 -12.59 -1.76 5.27
N ALA A 100 -11.52 -2.57 5.21
CA ALA A 100 -10.50 -2.58 6.25
C ALA A 100 -9.81 -1.21 6.36
N ALA A 101 -9.41 -0.61 5.23
CA ALA A 101 -8.81 0.73 5.21
C ALA A 101 -9.79 1.79 5.74
N ALA A 102 -11.05 1.77 5.31
CA ALA A 102 -12.09 2.68 5.78
C ALA A 102 -12.30 2.59 7.30
N ARG A 103 -12.34 1.37 7.85
CA ARG A 103 -12.49 1.15 9.30
C ARG A 103 -11.29 1.69 10.08
N ASP A 104 -10.08 1.45 9.59
CA ASP A 104 -8.86 1.67 10.36
C ASP A 104 -8.22 3.05 10.13
N LEU A 105 -8.54 3.72 9.01
CA LEU A 105 -7.86 4.96 8.57
C LEU A 105 -8.77 6.16 8.34
N ARG A 106 -10.09 6.04 8.49
CA ARG A 106 -10.98 7.21 8.41
C ARG A 106 -10.61 8.22 9.50
N GLY A 107 -10.56 9.49 9.13
CA GLY A 107 -10.14 10.59 10.01
C GLY A 107 -8.63 10.65 10.28
N THR A 108 -7.81 9.84 9.59
CA THR A 108 -6.34 9.92 9.71
C THR A 108 -5.73 10.87 8.68
N ILE A 109 -4.41 11.11 8.79
CA ILE A 109 -3.63 11.85 7.79
C ILE A 109 -3.73 11.21 6.40
N TYR A 110 -3.81 9.87 6.29
CA TYR A 110 -4.00 9.19 5.00
C TYR A 110 -5.29 9.64 4.32
N ALA A 111 -6.40 9.59 5.06
CA ALA A 111 -7.72 9.90 4.52
C ALA A 111 -7.80 11.36 4.06
N ARG A 112 -7.28 12.28 4.88
CA ARG A 112 -7.21 13.71 4.58
C ARG A 112 -6.27 14.02 3.42
N TYR A 113 -5.11 13.38 3.35
CA TYR A 113 -4.15 13.63 2.27
C TYR A 113 -4.69 13.18 0.90
N TYR A 114 -5.34 12.02 0.86
CA TYR A 114 -5.85 11.43 -0.39
C TYR A 114 -7.30 11.77 -0.72
N ASP A 115 -8.02 12.48 0.15
CA ASP A 115 -9.40 12.93 -0.06
C ASP A 115 -10.43 11.78 -0.15
N VAL A 116 -10.31 10.82 0.76
CA VAL A 116 -11.09 9.57 0.73
C VAL A 116 -12.04 9.39 1.92
N ASP A 117 -12.07 10.32 2.86
CA ASP A 117 -12.82 10.18 4.12
C ASP A 117 -14.33 9.96 3.89
N ASP A 118 -14.93 10.75 3.01
CA ASP A 118 -16.34 10.67 2.62
C ASP A 118 -16.64 9.42 1.77
N LEU A 119 -15.70 9.03 0.89
CA LEU A 119 -15.83 7.78 0.12
C LEU A 119 -15.80 6.54 1.04
N TRP A 120 -15.04 6.61 2.13
CA TRP A 120 -14.96 5.56 3.13
C TRP A 120 -16.13 5.53 4.11
N GLU A 121 -16.81 6.65 4.34
CA GLU A 121 -18.02 6.70 5.18
C GLU A 121 -19.10 5.74 4.66
N GLU A 122 -19.36 5.74 3.35
CA GLU A 122 -20.31 4.82 2.71
C GLU A 122 -19.87 3.35 2.78
N THR A 123 -18.58 3.09 2.96
CA THR A 123 -18.00 1.73 2.94
C THR A 123 -17.98 1.09 4.33
N ALA A 124 -17.76 1.89 5.38
CA ALA A 124 -17.65 1.41 6.74
C ALA A 124 -18.97 0.88 7.32
N THR A 125 -20.11 1.32 6.78
CA THR A 125 -21.46 1.00 7.27
C THR A 125 -22.19 -0.08 6.46
N GLY A 126 -21.62 -0.55 5.35
CA GLY A 126 -22.31 -1.41 4.36
C GLY A 126 -22.00 -2.91 4.46
N ASP A 127 -23.04 -3.74 4.35
CA ASP A 127 -22.96 -5.21 4.28
C ASP A 127 -22.08 -5.70 3.10
N ALA A 128 -21.44 -6.85 3.24
CA ALA A 128 -20.63 -7.47 2.19
C ALA A 128 -21.52 -8.21 1.15
N ASN A 129 -22.13 -7.47 0.23
CA ASN A 129 -22.96 -8.03 -0.85
C ASN A 129 -22.47 -7.60 -2.25
N LEU A 130 -23.09 -8.15 -3.30
CA LEU A 130 -22.72 -7.85 -4.69
C LEU A 130 -22.78 -6.36 -5.06
N ARG A 131 -23.70 -5.61 -4.43
CA ARG A 131 -23.78 -4.15 -4.65
C ARG A 131 -22.54 -3.47 -4.11
N THR A 132 -22.05 -3.87 -2.93
CA THR A 132 -20.84 -3.33 -2.30
C THR A 132 -19.60 -3.48 -3.18
N TYR A 133 -19.49 -4.57 -3.94
CA TYR A 133 -18.42 -4.75 -4.93
C TYR A 133 -18.54 -3.78 -6.11
N MET A 134 -19.75 -3.55 -6.63
CA MET A 134 -20.00 -2.52 -7.65
C MET A 134 -19.78 -1.10 -7.11
N HIS A 135 -19.95 -0.88 -5.81
CA HIS A 135 -19.70 0.41 -5.18
C HIS A 135 -18.20 0.74 -5.11
N MET A 136 -17.31 -0.24 -4.89
CA MET A 136 -15.86 0.01 -4.86
C MET A 136 -15.34 0.55 -6.20
N HIS A 137 -15.81 -0.01 -7.32
CA HIS A 137 -15.45 0.52 -8.63
C HIS A 137 -15.93 1.96 -8.83
N ARG A 138 -17.18 2.28 -8.46
CA ARG A 138 -17.72 3.65 -8.52
C ARG A 138 -16.94 4.63 -7.65
N ARG A 139 -16.55 4.23 -6.43
CA ARG A 139 -15.72 5.07 -5.56
C ARG A 139 -14.33 5.29 -6.15
N ALA A 140 -13.74 4.27 -6.75
CA ALA A 140 -12.48 4.41 -7.46
C ALA A 140 -12.62 5.37 -8.67
N GLU A 141 -13.74 5.35 -9.40
CA GLU A 141 -14.02 6.33 -10.46
C GLU A 141 -14.20 7.76 -9.91
N GLN A 142 -14.93 7.92 -8.81
CA GLN A 142 -15.11 9.21 -8.14
C GLN A 142 -13.77 9.77 -7.66
N LEU A 143 -12.96 8.95 -6.99
CA LEU A 143 -11.63 9.33 -6.56
C LEU A 143 -10.72 9.64 -7.76
N ALA A 144 -10.74 8.81 -8.80
CA ALA A 144 -9.94 9.04 -10.00
C ALA A 144 -10.24 10.40 -10.65
N LYS A 145 -11.50 10.84 -10.64
CA LYS A 145 -11.92 12.18 -11.07
C LYS A 145 -11.37 13.27 -10.16
N ARG A 146 -11.42 13.10 -8.83
CA ARG A 146 -10.85 14.07 -7.86
C ARG A 146 -9.33 14.20 -7.97
N LEU A 147 -8.65 13.10 -8.27
CA LEU A 147 -7.19 13.06 -8.46
C LEU A 147 -6.77 13.57 -9.84
N GLY A 148 -7.70 13.61 -10.80
CA GLY A 148 -7.48 14.15 -12.13
C GLY A 148 -7.22 15.65 -12.10
N THR A 149 -6.19 16.09 -12.82
CA THR A 149 -5.92 17.50 -13.10
C THR A 149 -6.59 17.90 -14.41
N ASP A 150 -7.34 19.00 -14.45
CA ASP A 150 -8.00 19.57 -15.64
C ASP A 150 -7.03 20.12 -16.72
N GLY A 151 -5.93 19.43 -16.97
CA GLY A 151 -4.85 19.87 -17.87
C GLY A 151 -5.01 19.39 -19.32
N PRO A 152 -4.69 20.23 -20.33
CA PRO A 152 -4.90 19.95 -21.76
C PRO A 152 -3.97 18.88 -22.38
N GLN A 153 -3.10 18.23 -21.61
CA GLN A 153 -2.14 17.22 -22.11
C GLN A 153 -2.55 15.76 -21.80
N GLN A 154 -3.86 15.51 -21.69
CA GLN A 154 -4.41 14.23 -21.25
C GLN A 154 -4.35 13.13 -22.34
N ARG A 155 -3.17 12.64 -22.72
CA ARG A 155 -3.04 11.30 -23.36
C ARG A 155 -3.09 10.22 -22.27
N PHE A 156 -4.25 10.03 -21.65
CA PHE A 156 -4.42 9.10 -20.54
C PHE A 156 -4.91 7.72 -20.98
N VAL A 157 -4.45 6.70 -20.28
CA VAL A 157 -5.05 5.36 -20.28
C VAL A 157 -6.05 5.36 -19.11
N PRO A 158 -7.38 5.45 -19.33
CA PRO A 158 -8.38 5.58 -18.26
C PRO A 158 -8.22 4.53 -17.14
N ASN A 159 -7.80 3.32 -17.50
CA ASN A 159 -7.56 2.23 -16.55
C ASN A 159 -6.45 2.54 -15.54
N ALA A 160 -5.44 3.33 -15.89
CA ALA A 160 -4.32 3.62 -15.01
C ALA A 160 -4.69 4.52 -13.82
N GLN A 161 -5.52 5.54 -14.07
CA GLN A 161 -6.06 6.44 -13.06
C GLN A 161 -6.97 5.67 -12.09
N LEU A 162 -7.82 4.82 -12.64
CA LEU A 162 -8.70 3.96 -11.87
C LEU A 162 -7.91 2.97 -10.99
N ILE A 163 -6.87 2.34 -11.53
CA ILE A 163 -5.95 1.48 -10.76
C ILE A 163 -5.31 2.26 -9.61
N GLU A 164 -4.82 3.47 -9.85
CA GLU A 164 -4.25 4.32 -8.80
C GLU A 164 -5.24 4.63 -7.69
N ALA A 165 -6.46 5.03 -8.06
CA ALA A 165 -7.53 5.27 -7.11
C ALA A 165 -7.84 4.01 -6.29
N GLY A 166 -7.93 2.84 -6.93
CA GLY A 166 -8.13 1.57 -6.22
C GLY A 166 -7.00 1.22 -5.25
N MET A 167 -5.74 1.48 -5.61
CA MET A 167 -4.61 1.31 -4.69
C MET A 167 -4.65 2.25 -3.50
N ILE A 168 -5.12 3.49 -3.69
CA ILE A 168 -5.29 4.47 -2.62
C ILE A 168 -6.42 4.02 -1.67
N LEU A 169 -7.60 3.72 -2.21
CA LEU A 169 -8.76 3.27 -1.42
C LEU A 169 -8.50 2.02 -0.59
N THR A 170 -7.60 1.16 -1.05
CA THR A 170 -7.24 -0.11 -0.38
C THR A 170 -5.94 -0.05 0.40
N THR A 171 -5.22 1.07 0.37
CA THR A 171 -3.81 1.21 0.85
C THR A 171 -2.84 0.20 0.26
N HIS A 172 -3.24 -0.45 -0.84
CA HIS A 172 -2.58 -1.56 -1.50
C HIS A 172 -1.87 -2.52 -0.53
N ASN A 173 -2.68 -3.20 0.27
CA ASN A 173 -2.35 -4.27 1.22
C ASN A 173 -1.77 -3.86 2.56
N CYS A 174 -1.21 -2.66 2.72
CA CYS A 174 -0.51 -2.35 3.98
C CYS A 174 -1.44 -2.27 5.19
N CYS A 175 -2.61 -1.62 5.07
CA CYS A 175 -3.59 -1.66 6.14
C CYS A 175 -4.06 -3.09 6.42
N HIS A 176 -4.33 -3.86 5.37
CA HIS A 176 -4.80 -5.25 5.51
C HIS A 176 -3.74 -6.19 6.09
N ALA A 177 -2.45 -5.95 5.86
CA ALA A 177 -1.39 -6.77 6.44
C ALA A 177 -1.04 -6.33 7.86
N PHE A 178 -1.05 -5.02 8.14
CA PHE A 178 -0.55 -4.45 9.39
C PHE A 178 -1.64 -4.31 10.47
N SER A 179 -2.90 -4.10 10.08
CA SER A 179 -4.02 -3.84 10.99
C SER A 179 -5.06 -4.96 11.06
N HIS A 180 -4.88 -6.05 10.32
CA HIS A 180 -5.83 -7.17 10.37
C HIS A 180 -5.94 -7.76 11.79
N PRO A 181 -7.16 -8.04 12.28
CA PRO A 181 -7.39 -8.43 13.68
C PRO A 181 -6.64 -9.69 14.10
N VAL A 182 -6.48 -10.65 13.18
CA VAL A 182 -5.82 -11.94 13.45
C VAL A 182 -4.30 -11.88 13.22
N VAL A 183 -3.86 -11.59 11.99
CA VAL A 183 -2.43 -11.62 11.65
C VAL A 183 -1.66 -10.34 11.98
N GLY A 184 -2.34 -9.18 12.04
CA GLY A 184 -1.73 -7.87 12.28
C GLY A 184 -0.91 -7.79 13.57
N PRO A 185 -1.42 -8.25 14.73
CA PRO A 185 -0.64 -8.29 15.97
C PRO A 185 0.65 -9.10 15.84
N ILE A 186 0.62 -10.23 15.12
CA ILE A 186 1.79 -11.08 14.89
C ILE A 186 2.76 -10.38 13.94
N VAL A 187 2.28 -9.78 12.86
CA VAL A 187 3.07 -9.01 11.89
C VAL A 187 3.81 -7.88 12.59
N ARG A 188 3.11 -7.05 13.36
CA ARG A 188 3.72 -5.91 14.08
C ARG A 188 4.81 -6.35 15.04
N ARG A 189 4.61 -7.46 15.75
CA ARG A 189 5.63 -8.05 16.63
C ARG A 189 6.87 -8.53 15.85
N LEU A 190 6.67 -9.16 14.69
CA LEU A 190 7.77 -9.73 13.89
C LEU A 190 8.53 -8.69 13.07
N VAL A 191 7.90 -7.58 12.69
CA VAL A 191 8.57 -6.47 11.98
C VAL A 191 9.62 -5.80 12.87
N ASP A 192 9.40 -5.81 14.18
CA ASP A 192 10.32 -5.27 15.21
C ASP A 192 10.85 -3.86 14.88
N ALA A 193 9.95 -3.01 14.37
CA ALA A 193 10.24 -1.61 14.09
C ALA A 193 8.99 -0.78 14.33
N PRO A 194 9.11 0.40 14.97
CA PRO A 194 7.96 1.26 15.19
C PRO A 194 7.51 1.91 13.86
N PRO A 195 6.24 2.31 13.73
CA PRO A 195 5.70 2.82 12.48
C PRO A 195 6.43 4.04 11.92
N GLU A 196 6.92 4.95 12.76
CA GLU A 196 7.71 6.11 12.34
C GLU A 196 9.01 5.70 11.60
N ALA A 197 9.64 4.60 12.03
CA ALA A 197 10.83 4.09 11.35
C ALA A 197 10.47 3.49 9.98
N LEU A 198 9.32 2.81 9.88
CA LEU A 198 8.80 2.29 8.61
C LEU A 198 8.44 3.43 7.64
N ALA A 199 7.81 4.50 8.14
CA ALA A 199 7.48 5.69 7.36
C ALA A 199 8.73 6.32 6.74
N LEU A 200 9.78 6.51 7.54
CA LEU A 200 11.06 7.04 7.08
C LEU A 200 11.76 6.15 6.05
N ARG A 201 11.78 4.82 6.26
CA ARG A 201 12.36 3.88 5.29
C ARG A 201 11.58 3.83 3.97
N ALA A 202 10.26 3.93 4.04
CA ALA A 202 9.42 4.08 2.85
C ALA A 202 9.74 5.40 2.14
N PHE A 203 9.88 6.51 2.88
CA PHE A 203 10.25 7.80 2.33
C PHE A 203 11.64 7.82 1.66
N ASP A 204 12.63 7.11 2.20
CA ASP A 204 13.93 6.96 1.51
C ASP A 204 13.78 6.30 0.13
N THR A 205 12.80 5.41 -0.02
CA THR A 205 12.52 4.79 -1.31
C THR A 205 11.94 5.79 -2.30
N VAL A 206 11.18 6.79 -1.82
CA VAL A 206 10.74 7.93 -2.62
C VAL A 206 11.96 8.70 -3.13
N LEU A 207 12.83 9.14 -2.22
CA LEU A 207 14.02 9.94 -2.56
C LEU A 207 14.96 9.21 -3.52
N ARG A 208 15.21 7.91 -3.30
CA ARG A 208 16.02 7.09 -4.21
C ARG A 208 15.38 6.93 -5.59
N ALA A 209 14.07 6.71 -5.65
CA ALA A 209 13.35 6.55 -6.90
C ALA A 209 13.38 7.84 -7.73
N THR A 210 13.23 9.00 -7.10
CA THR A 210 13.27 10.31 -7.79
C THR A 210 14.66 10.75 -8.21
N ALA A 211 15.70 10.32 -7.48
CA ALA A 211 17.09 10.66 -7.77
C ALA A 211 17.71 9.84 -8.91
N THR A 212 17.11 8.71 -9.27
CA THR A 212 17.65 7.82 -10.30
C THR A 212 17.61 8.52 -11.66
N PRO A 213 18.75 8.75 -12.34
CA PRO A 213 18.75 9.30 -13.69
C PRO A 213 18.07 8.32 -14.65
N THR A 214 17.14 8.83 -15.45
CA THR A 214 16.33 8.03 -16.36
C THR A 214 16.44 8.57 -17.78
N GLY A 215 17.12 7.81 -18.66
CA GLY A 215 17.35 8.21 -20.05
C GLY A 215 16.08 8.21 -20.90
N ASP A 216 15.22 7.20 -20.74
CA ASP A 216 13.98 7.06 -21.52
C ASP A 216 12.70 7.36 -20.70
N SER A 217 11.58 7.52 -21.41
CA SER A 217 10.27 7.83 -20.82
C SER A 217 9.68 6.68 -20.00
N GLN A 218 10.04 5.43 -20.30
CA GLN A 218 9.56 4.26 -19.59
C GLN A 218 10.21 4.13 -18.22
N MET A 219 11.53 4.32 -18.11
CA MET A 219 12.26 4.36 -16.85
C MET A 219 11.76 5.51 -15.97
N ARG A 220 11.47 6.68 -16.55
CA ARG A 220 10.82 7.80 -15.83
C ARG A 220 9.48 7.39 -15.23
N LEU A 221 8.65 6.71 -16.01
CA LEU A 221 7.35 6.23 -15.57
C LEU A 221 7.48 5.19 -14.43
N VAL A 222 8.42 4.26 -14.53
CA VAL A 222 8.69 3.24 -13.50
C VAL A 222 9.15 3.91 -12.20
N ALA A 223 10.11 4.83 -12.27
CA ALA A 223 10.59 5.61 -11.13
C ALA A 223 9.45 6.36 -10.44
N ARG A 224 8.59 7.02 -11.23
CA ARG A 224 7.41 7.75 -10.70
C ARG A 224 6.43 6.84 -9.98
N LYS A 225 6.08 5.68 -10.57
CA LYS A 225 5.18 4.71 -9.92
C LYS A 225 5.76 4.17 -8.62
N ARG A 226 7.07 3.88 -8.60
CA ARG A 226 7.77 3.43 -7.40
C ARG A 226 7.76 4.50 -6.31
N ALA A 227 8.05 5.75 -6.66
CA ALA A 227 8.01 6.87 -5.74
C ALA A 227 6.59 7.07 -5.17
N ALA A 228 5.56 7.06 -6.01
CA ALA A 228 4.17 7.20 -5.56
C ALA A 228 3.71 6.04 -4.66
N TYR A 229 4.14 4.80 -4.97
CA TYR A 229 3.87 3.66 -4.10
C TYR A 229 4.56 3.80 -2.74
N ALA A 230 5.86 4.08 -2.75
CA ALA A 230 6.63 4.26 -1.52
C ALA A 230 6.07 5.40 -0.67
N PHE A 231 5.65 6.49 -1.31
CA PHE A 231 5.04 7.62 -0.63
C PHE A 231 3.71 7.24 0.02
N ARG A 232 2.81 6.53 -0.68
CA ARG A 232 1.57 6.00 -0.10
C ARG A 232 1.83 5.18 1.16
N GLN A 233 2.89 4.37 1.17
CA GLN A 233 3.24 3.59 2.34
C GLN A 233 3.80 4.43 3.49
N ALA A 234 4.60 5.45 3.17
CA ALA A 234 5.04 6.41 4.19
C ALA A 234 3.84 7.10 4.86
N VAL A 235 2.85 7.55 4.09
CA VAL A 235 1.62 8.16 4.63
C VAL A 235 0.80 7.17 5.45
N PHE A 236 0.70 5.90 5.03
CA PHE A 236 0.05 4.86 5.81
C PHE A 236 0.72 4.68 7.17
N PHE A 237 2.04 4.53 7.21
CA PHE A 237 2.77 4.35 8.48
C PHE A 237 2.66 5.58 9.39
N LEU A 238 2.67 6.80 8.84
CA LEU A 238 2.36 8.01 9.59
C LEU A 238 0.95 7.99 10.19
N SER A 239 -0.02 7.37 9.51
CA SER A 239 -1.42 7.34 9.96
C SER A 239 -1.68 6.41 11.14
N VAL A 240 -0.78 5.48 11.40
CA VAL A 240 -0.82 4.58 12.55
C VAL A 240 0.15 5.01 13.66
N CYS A 241 0.79 6.18 13.51
CA CYS A 241 1.59 6.82 14.56
C CYS A 241 0.71 7.67 15.48
N ASP A 242 1.16 7.87 16.72
CA ASP A 242 0.62 8.91 17.60
C ASP A 242 1.00 10.31 17.09
N LYS A 243 0.21 11.34 17.45
CA LYS A 243 0.38 12.71 16.94
C LYS A 243 1.81 13.26 17.14
N GLY A 244 2.39 13.09 18.33
CA GLY A 244 3.75 13.57 18.60
C GLY A 244 4.82 12.86 17.75
N ALA A 245 4.62 11.58 17.43
CA ALA A 245 5.49 10.84 16.54
C ALA A 245 5.32 11.29 15.08
N VAL A 246 4.12 11.68 14.65
CA VAL A 246 3.88 12.24 13.31
C VAL A 246 4.71 13.50 13.09
N ASP A 247 4.61 14.48 13.99
CA ASP A 247 5.30 15.77 13.84
C ASP A 247 6.82 15.58 13.78
N ALA A 248 7.38 14.81 14.72
CA ALA A 248 8.81 14.49 14.75
C ALA A 248 9.27 13.70 13.51
N THR A 249 8.41 12.89 12.92
CA THR A 249 8.72 12.12 11.71
C THR A 249 8.70 13.00 10.47
N LEU A 250 7.75 13.93 10.36
CA LEU A 250 7.70 14.91 9.28
C LEU A 250 8.93 15.82 9.30
N ASP A 251 9.39 16.25 10.48
CA ASP A 251 10.64 17.01 10.62
C ASP A 251 11.83 16.22 10.10
N LYS A 252 11.95 14.94 10.47
CA LYS A 252 13.00 14.04 9.94
C LYS A 252 12.90 13.81 8.43
N MET A 253 11.70 13.83 7.84
CA MET A 253 11.55 13.77 6.39
C MET A 253 12.13 15.02 5.72
N SER A 254 11.85 16.21 6.25
CA SER A 254 12.44 17.47 5.78
C SER A 254 13.96 17.47 5.92
N GLU A 255 14.49 17.00 7.06
CA GLU A 255 15.93 16.84 7.28
C GLU A 255 16.58 15.91 6.25
N ARG A 256 15.93 14.79 5.91
CA ARG A 256 16.41 13.87 4.87
C ARG A 256 16.47 14.52 3.49
N ILE A 257 15.49 15.34 3.15
CA ILE A 257 15.50 16.12 1.90
C ILE A 257 16.66 17.12 1.91
N ALA A 258 16.83 17.88 3.00
CA ALA A 258 17.94 18.82 3.13
C ALA A 258 19.31 18.14 3.02
N ALA A 259 19.46 16.95 3.61
CA ALA A 259 20.69 16.15 3.57
C ALA A 259 21.07 15.67 2.16
N THR A 260 20.14 15.64 1.20
CA THR A 260 20.44 15.26 -0.19
C THR A 260 21.35 16.26 -0.91
N ARG A 261 21.39 17.51 -0.44
CA ARG A 261 22.11 18.64 -1.07
C ARG A 261 21.66 18.92 -2.52
N TRP A 262 20.43 18.56 -2.88
CA TRP A 262 19.87 18.96 -4.16
C TRP A 262 19.61 20.47 -4.19
N ALA A 263 19.91 21.12 -5.31
CA ALA A 263 19.75 22.57 -5.47
C ALA A 263 18.28 23.01 -5.28
N ASN A 264 17.34 22.11 -5.54
CA ASN A 264 15.90 22.32 -5.36
C ASN A 264 15.30 21.55 -4.16
N ALA A 265 16.08 21.29 -3.11
CA ALA A 265 15.60 20.61 -1.90
C ALA A 265 14.34 21.27 -1.28
N ALA A 266 14.28 22.61 -1.26
CA ALA A 266 13.11 23.33 -0.75
C ALA A 266 11.84 23.11 -1.60
N GLU A 267 11.97 23.01 -2.92
CA GLU A 267 10.84 22.68 -3.81
C GLU A 267 10.36 21.25 -3.56
N ILE A 268 11.30 20.32 -3.35
CA ILE A 268 11.02 18.91 -3.06
C ILE A 268 10.30 18.77 -1.72
N ASP A 269 10.74 19.48 -0.68
CA ASP A 269 10.06 19.53 0.62
C ASP A 269 8.64 20.10 0.54
N ALA A 270 8.47 21.20 -0.20
CA ALA A 270 7.17 21.82 -0.43
C ALA A 270 6.17 20.90 -1.16
N VAL A 271 6.69 19.92 -1.90
CA VAL A 271 5.89 18.92 -2.61
C VAL A 271 5.57 17.71 -1.72
N TYR A 272 6.53 17.20 -0.95
CA TYR A 272 6.37 15.96 -0.20
C TYR A 272 5.88 16.16 1.23
N VAL A 273 6.47 17.09 1.98
CA VAL A 273 6.29 17.18 3.43
C VAL A 273 5.27 18.24 3.80
N LYS A 274 5.33 19.42 3.15
CA LYS A 274 4.39 20.52 3.46
C LYS A 274 2.91 20.11 3.34
N PRO A 275 2.47 19.40 2.28
CA PRO A 275 1.06 19.00 2.19
C PRO A 275 0.67 17.92 3.20
N LEU A 276 1.61 17.05 3.60
CA LEU A 276 1.39 16.09 4.69
C LEU A 276 1.23 16.79 6.03
N ARG A 277 2.02 17.81 6.31
CA ARG A 277 1.90 18.61 7.55
C ARG A 277 0.53 19.27 7.64
N GLY A 278 0.07 19.90 6.55
CA GLY A 278 -1.29 20.46 6.48
C GLY A 278 -2.37 19.40 6.73
N ALA A 279 -2.24 18.21 6.14
CA ALA A 279 -3.15 17.10 6.41
C ALA A 279 -3.07 16.58 7.86
N ALA A 280 -1.90 16.59 8.50
CA ALA A 280 -1.74 16.20 9.90
C ALA A 280 -2.41 17.21 10.86
N GLU A 281 -2.30 18.50 10.54
CA GLU A 281 -2.88 19.61 11.31
C GLU A 281 -4.39 19.79 11.09
N GLY A 282 -4.96 19.09 10.10
CA GLY A 282 -6.38 19.21 9.76
C GLY A 282 -6.71 20.45 8.92
N ALA A 283 -5.72 21.03 8.23
CA ALA A 283 -5.88 22.17 7.32
C ALA A 283 -6.66 21.84 6.02
N GLY A 284 -7.37 20.71 6.00
CA GLY A 284 -8.10 20.19 4.86
C GLY A 284 -7.23 19.35 3.91
N THR A 285 -7.87 18.91 2.83
CA THR A 285 -7.26 18.08 1.80
C THR A 285 -6.33 18.92 0.91
N PRO A 286 -5.08 18.50 0.66
CA PRO A 286 -4.21 19.14 -0.33
C PRO A 286 -4.87 19.23 -1.71
N ALA A 287 -4.54 20.28 -2.49
CA ALA A 287 -5.00 20.36 -3.87
C ALA A 287 -4.53 19.13 -4.67
N ALA A 288 -5.27 18.73 -5.71
CA ALA A 288 -4.92 17.55 -6.52
C ALA A 288 -3.48 17.60 -7.06
N ALA A 289 -3.02 18.79 -7.47
CA ALA A 289 -1.65 19.06 -7.93
C ALA A 289 -0.56 19.01 -6.82
N GLN A 290 -0.94 18.78 -5.57
CA GLN A 290 -0.03 18.60 -4.43
C GLN A 290 0.01 17.14 -3.94
N ARG A 291 -0.79 16.23 -4.52
CA ARG A 291 -0.82 14.82 -4.13
C ARG A 291 0.14 14.00 -4.98
N VAL A 292 1.00 13.25 -4.33
CA VAL A 292 1.98 12.37 -5.01
C VAL A 292 1.28 11.19 -5.67
N LEU A 293 1.33 11.14 -7.00
CA LEU A 293 0.65 10.15 -7.85
C LEU A 293 1.60 9.54 -8.91
N GLY A 294 1.34 8.29 -9.28
CA GLY A 294 2.18 7.46 -10.14
C GLY A 294 1.76 7.47 -11.61
N TRP A 295 0.47 7.68 -11.88
CA TRP A 295 -0.13 7.58 -13.21
C TRP A 295 -0.62 8.92 -13.76
N TYR A 296 -0.69 9.96 -12.93
CA TYR A 296 -1.07 11.31 -13.33
C TYR A 296 0.12 12.11 -13.89
N SER A 297 -0.15 13.07 -14.78
CA SER A 297 0.86 14.02 -15.28
C SER A 297 1.28 14.90 -14.12
N TRP A 298 2.37 14.49 -13.51
CA TRP A 298 2.90 15.08 -12.30
C TRP A 298 4.30 15.62 -12.62
N PRO A 299 4.59 16.91 -12.35
CA PRO A 299 5.96 17.38 -12.31
C PRO A 299 6.56 16.85 -11.01
N LEU A 300 7.13 15.64 -11.04
CA LEU A 300 8.04 15.24 -9.95
C LEU A 300 9.13 16.31 -9.98
N PRO A 301 9.36 17.07 -8.89
CA PRO A 301 10.53 17.94 -8.84
C PRO A 301 11.74 17.02 -9.03
N VAL A 302 12.34 17.08 -10.22
CA VAL A 302 13.51 16.27 -10.54
C VAL A 302 14.64 16.83 -9.71
N PRO A 303 15.31 16.03 -8.88
CA PRO A 303 16.48 16.46 -8.15
C PRO A 303 17.50 17.13 -9.07
N LYS A 304 17.83 18.38 -8.78
CA LYS A 304 18.89 19.12 -9.48
C LYS A 304 20.18 18.96 -8.67
N PRO A 305 21.29 18.53 -9.28
CA PRO A 305 22.57 18.52 -8.59
C PRO A 305 22.92 19.93 -8.12
N ALA A 306 23.56 20.05 -6.96
CA ALA A 306 24.14 21.32 -6.53
C ALA A 306 25.14 21.80 -7.60
N THR A 307 25.05 23.07 -7.97
CA THR A 307 26.12 23.73 -8.72
C THR A 307 27.28 23.94 -7.75
N ASN A 308 28.44 23.35 -8.04
CA ASN A 308 29.68 23.60 -7.32
C ASN A 308 30.06 25.08 -7.35
#